data_AF-A0A928YLJ7-F1
#
_entry.id   AF-A0A928YLJ7-F1
#
_cell.length_a   1.000
_cell.length_b   1.000
_cell.length_c   1.000
_cell.angle_alpha   90.00
_cell.angle_beta   90.00
_cell.angle_gamma   90.00
#
_symmetry.space_group_name_H-M   'P 1'
#
loop_
_entity.id
_entity.type
_entity.pdbx_description
1 polymer ?
#
loop_
_entity_poly.entity_id
_entity_poly.type
_entity_poly.pdbx_seq_one_letter_code
_entity_poly.pdbx_strand_id
1 'polypeptide(L)'
;MLTPADDYPLHQTPEPFAFSGGDRNFYDRFFFNGYDEKSDIIFALALGVYPQLGIMDAAFVLCRAGKQYNIRASNEMAGDRLVLNVGGINVVITKPLSETLIEVEDADVGLCARLVATAAHSAIEEPRFTRRHGTRLLDEMFATMAERSAYQALHLDSLSLI
;
A
#
# COMPACT_ATOMS: atom_id res chain seq x y z
N MET A 1 -19.91 2.19 6.25
CA MET A 1 -19.36 3.13 7.26
C MET A 1 -17.99 2.60 7.64
N LEU A 2 -16.95 3.40 7.41
CA LEU A 2 -15.57 3.01 7.70
C LEU A 2 -15.26 3.03 9.20
N THR A 3 -14.33 2.17 9.59
CA THR A 3 -13.76 2.03 10.91
C THR A 3 -12.23 2.06 10.81
N PRO A 4 -11.50 2.33 11.92
CA PRO A 4 -10.05 2.21 11.93
C PRO A 4 -9.51 0.86 11.45
N ALA A 5 -10.28 -0.22 11.57
CA ALA A 5 -9.87 -1.56 11.15
C ALA A 5 -9.74 -1.67 9.61
N ASP A 6 -10.45 -0.84 8.85
CA ASP A 6 -10.46 -0.88 7.38
C ASP A 6 -9.16 -0.34 6.75
N ASP A 7 -8.25 0.23 7.55
CA ASP A 7 -6.90 0.64 7.12
C ASP A 7 -5.89 -0.50 7.20
N TYR A 8 -6.22 -1.59 7.91
CA TYR A 8 -5.37 -2.76 8.06
C TYR A 8 -5.73 -3.82 7.01
N PRO A 9 -4.76 -4.62 6.54
CA PRO A 9 -5.01 -5.65 5.54
C PRO A 9 -5.57 -6.89 6.23
N LEU A 10 -6.74 -6.78 6.87
CA LEU A 10 -7.40 -7.81 7.65
C LEU A 10 -8.78 -8.19 7.07
N HIS A 11 -9.13 -7.68 5.90
CA HIS A 11 -10.38 -8.03 5.23
C HIS A 11 -10.43 -9.55 5.02
N GLN A 12 -11.56 -10.17 5.34
CA GLN A 12 -11.74 -11.62 5.24
C GLN A 12 -12.35 -12.01 3.90
N THR A 13 -13.33 -11.25 3.44
CA THR A 13 -13.94 -11.43 2.13
C THR A 13 -14.40 -10.08 1.58
N PRO A 14 -14.32 -9.89 0.26
CA PRO A 14 -15.10 -8.86 -0.41
C PRO A 14 -16.61 -9.20 -0.44
N GLU A 15 -17.00 -10.45 -0.21
CA GLU A 15 -18.36 -10.92 -0.54
C GLU A 15 -19.44 -10.70 0.54
N PRO A 16 -20.73 -10.48 0.15
CA PRO A 16 -21.89 -10.63 1.03
C PRO A 16 -22.11 -12.10 1.43
N PHE A 17 -22.81 -12.34 2.56
CA PHE A 17 -23.06 -13.65 3.17
C PHE A 17 -23.60 -14.78 2.26
N ALA A 18 -24.09 -14.48 1.06
CA ALA A 18 -24.60 -15.47 0.10
C ALA A 18 -23.49 -16.21 -0.68
N PHE A 19 -22.22 -15.78 -0.59
CA PHE A 19 -21.10 -16.39 -1.30
C PHE A 19 -19.99 -16.82 -0.33
N SER A 20 -19.40 -18.00 -0.56
CA SER A 20 -18.31 -18.52 0.26
C SER A 20 -16.95 -18.03 -0.25
N GLY A 21 -16.20 -17.34 0.62
CA GLY A 21 -14.86 -16.84 0.35
C GLY A 21 -13.79 -17.95 0.28
N GLY A 22 -12.81 -17.77 -0.61
CA GLY A 22 -11.70 -18.72 -0.81
C GLY A 22 -10.91 -18.52 -2.11
N ASP A 23 -11.03 -17.37 -2.79
CA ASP A 23 -10.26 -17.14 -4.02
C ASP A 23 -8.76 -17.02 -3.66
N ARG A 24 -7.92 -17.80 -4.34
CA ARG A 24 -6.45 -17.75 -4.19
C ARG A 24 -5.90 -16.37 -4.55
N ASN A 25 -6.60 -15.64 -5.42
CA ASN A 25 -6.20 -14.31 -5.88
C ASN A 25 -6.75 -13.20 -4.98
N PHE A 26 -7.32 -13.51 -3.81
CA PHE A 26 -7.65 -12.48 -2.83
C PHE A 26 -6.37 -11.80 -2.33
N TYR A 27 -6.39 -10.48 -2.28
CA TYR A 27 -5.30 -9.69 -1.72
C TYR A 27 -5.83 -8.38 -1.13
N ASP A 28 -5.15 -7.93 -0.09
CA ASP A 28 -5.19 -6.54 0.35
C ASP A 28 -3.99 -5.80 -0.25
N ARG A 29 -4.06 -4.47 -0.34
CA ARG A 29 -2.92 -3.69 -0.82
C ARG A 29 -2.82 -2.31 -0.20
N PHE A 30 -1.60 -1.80 -0.21
CA PHE A 30 -1.29 -0.39 -0.06
C PHE A 30 -0.74 0.17 -1.35
N PHE A 31 -1.21 1.35 -1.73
CA PHE A 31 -0.69 2.11 -2.85
C PHE A 31 -0.52 3.56 -2.42
N PHE A 32 0.69 4.09 -2.62
CA PHE A 32 1.02 5.49 -2.38
C PHE A 32 1.76 6.03 -3.58
N ASN A 33 1.45 7.26 -3.96
CA ASN A 33 2.20 8.00 -4.95
C ASN A 33 2.27 9.45 -4.52
N GLY A 34 3.35 10.12 -4.89
CA GLY A 34 3.51 11.53 -4.58
C GLY A 34 4.61 12.16 -5.41
N TYR A 35 4.61 13.48 -5.41
CA TYR A 35 5.63 14.28 -6.06
C TYR A 35 5.84 15.59 -5.28
N ASP A 36 7.06 16.12 -5.37
CA ASP A 36 7.40 17.46 -4.91
C ASP A 36 8.21 18.15 -6.00
N GLU A 37 7.62 19.17 -6.63
CA GLU A 37 8.24 19.93 -7.70
C GLU A 37 9.48 20.69 -7.21
N LYS A 38 9.47 21.21 -5.97
CA LYS A 38 10.60 22.00 -5.44
C LYS A 38 11.84 21.16 -5.22
N SER A 39 11.64 19.91 -4.82
CA SER A 39 12.72 18.95 -4.56
C SER A 39 13.06 18.08 -5.78
N ASP A 40 12.35 18.27 -6.90
CA ASP A 40 12.41 17.43 -8.11
C ASP A 40 12.27 15.94 -7.77
N ILE A 41 11.20 15.58 -7.04
CA ILE A 41 10.95 14.22 -6.56
C ILE A 41 9.61 13.71 -7.08
N ILE A 42 9.60 12.45 -7.54
CA ILE A 42 8.39 11.65 -7.75
C ILE A 42 8.64 10.29 -7.10
N PHE A 43 7.66 9.74 -6.41
CA PHE A 43 7.79 8.39 -5.88
C PHE A 43 6.47 7.61 -5.98
N ALA A 44 6.60 6.28 -5.91
CA ALA A 44 5.48 5.37 -5.76
C ALA A 44 5.87 4.20 -4.84
N LEU A 45 4.91 3.76 -4.03
CA LEU A 45 4.98 2.56 -3.23
C LEU A 45 3.77 1.69 -3.55
N ALA A 46 4.02 0.39 -3.75
CA ALA A 46 2.99 -0.63 -3.77
C ALA A 46 3.38 -1.73 -2.78
N LEU A 47 2.43 -2.19 -1.96
CA LEU A 47 2.57 -3.37 -1.11
C LEU A 47 1.32 -4.24 -1.27
N GLY A 48 1.49 -5.49 -1.70
CA GLY A 48 0.42 -6.48 -1.79
C GLY A 48 0.53 -7.49 -0.65
N VAL A 49 -0.59 -7.78 -0.01
CA VAL A 49 -0.72 -8.80 1.04
C VAL A 49 -1.56 -9.93 0.47
N TYR A 50 -0.99 -11.15 0.39
CA TYR A 50 -1.63 -12.30 -0.25
C TYR A 50 -1.81 -13.45 0.75
N PRO A 51 -2.88 -13.44 1.57
CA PRO A 51 -3.00 -14.37 2.69
C PRO A 51 -3.06 -15.84 2.28
N GLN A 52 -3.76 -16.18 1.18
CA GLN A 52 -3.86 -17.55 0.69
C GLN A 52 -2.54 -18.07 0.09
N LEU A 53 -1.67 -17.17 -0.37
CA LEU A 53 -0.35 -17.51 -0.89
C LEU A 53 0.72 -17.50 0.21
N GLY A 54 0.44 -16.89 1.36
CA GLY A 54 1.39 -16.77 2.46
C GLY A 54 2.53 -15.80 2.18
N ILE A 55 2.37 -14.87 1.23
CA ILE A 55 3.42 -13.92 0.82
C ILE A 55 2.94 -12.46 0.94
N MET A 56 3.91 -11.56 1.08
CA MET A 56 3.75 -10.14 0.83
C MET A 56 4.82 -9.67 -0.15
N ASP A 57 4.42 -8.84 -1.11
CA ASP A 57 5.32 -8.23 -2.08
C ASP A 57 5.29 -6.72 -1.93
N ALA A 58 6.44 -6.06 -2.05
CA ALA A 58 6.53 -4.61 -2.03
C ALA A 58 7.47 -4.08 -3.10
N ALA A 59 7.13 -2.90 -3.61
CA ALA A 59 7.97 -2.15 -4.52
C ALA A 59 7.95 -0.68 -4.13
N PHE A 60 9.13 -0.06 -4.14
CA PHE A 60 9.31 1.37 -3.96
C PHE A 60 10.12 1.94 -5.13
N VAL A 61 9.64 3.02 -5.72
CA VAL A 61 10.32 3.74 -6.80
C VAL A 61 10.46 5.19 -6.40
N LEU A 62 11.66 5.74 -6.56
CA LEU A 62 11.95 7.16 -6.35
C LEU A 62 12.69 7.70 -7.57
N CYS A 63 12.13 8.73 -8.19
CA CYS A 63 12.81 9.55 -9.18
C CYS A 63 13.23 10.86 -8.50
N ARG A 64 14.52 11.19 -8.56
CA ARG A 64 15.07 12.45 -8.04
C ARG A 64 16.23 12.95 -8.90
N ALA A 65 16.22 14.23 -9.27
CA ALA A 65 17.31 14.86 -10.03
C ALA A 65 17.69 14.07 -11.30
N GLY A 66 16.68 13.59 -12.03
CA GLY A 66 16.85 12.80 -13.25
C GLY A 66 17.36 11.36 -13.06
N LYS A 67 17.50 10.86 -11.82
CA LYS A 67 17.87 9.47 -11.51
C LYS A 67 16.71 8.72 -10.85
N GLN A 68 16.49 7.47 -11.26
CA GLN A 68 15.49 6.58 -10.68
C GLN A 68 16.14 5.50 -9.82
N TYR A 69 15.57 5.28 -8.64
CA TYR A 69 15.90 4.23 -7.68
C TYR A 69 14.72 3.28 -7.60
N ASN A 70 14.99 1.97 -7.59
CA ASN A 70 13.96 0.94 -7.57
C ASN A 70 14.33 -0.11 -6.53
N ILE A 71 13.43 -0.34 -5.58
CA ILE A 71 13.52 -1.42 -4.60
C ILE A 71 12.33 -2.32 -4.80
N ARG A 72 12.56 -3.63 -4.80
CA ARG A 72 11.53 -4.66 -4.88
C ARG A 72 11.88 -5.76 -3.91
N ALA A 73 10.92 -6.16 -3.10
CA ALA A 73 11.11 -7.17 -2.08
C ALA A 73 9.88 -8.07 -1.99
N SER A 74 10.11 -9.28 -1.48
CA SER A 74 9.08 -10.27 -1.20
C SER A 74 9.43 -10.96 0.11
N ASN A 75 8.44 -11.14 0.98
CA ASN A 75 8.58 -11.83 2.26
C ASN A 75 7.52 -12.92 2.40
N GLU A 76 7.87 -14.02 3.06
CA GLU A 76 6.88 -14.95 3.59
C GLU A 76 6.20 -14.30 4.80
N MET A 77 4.87 -14.39 4.85
CA MET A 77 4.06 -13.71 5.88
C MET A 77 4.07 -14.44 7.22
N ALA A 78 4.42 -15.74 7.24
CA ALA A 78 4.37 -16.61 8.42
C ALA A 78 3.02 -16.55 9.19
N GLY A 79 1.94 -16.19 8.49
CA GLY A 79 0.59 -16.05 9.07
C GLY A 79 0.27 -14.71 9.74
N ASP A 80 1.23 -13.80 9.91
CA ASP A 80 0.98 -12.49 10.51
C ASP A 80 0.85 -11.39 9.44
N ARG A 81 -0.39 -10.92 9.24
CA ARG A 81 -0.74 -9.89 8.24
C ARG A 81 -0.40 -8.47 8.69
N LEU A 82 -0.03 -8.26 9.95
CA LEU A 82 0.24 -6.94 10.51
C LEU A 82 1.72 -6.57 10.51
N VAL A 83 2.60 -7.53 10.22
CA VAL A 83 4.02 -7.27 9.99
C VAL A 83 4.20 -6.77 8.55
N LEU A 84 4.01 -5.47 8.35
CA LEU A 84 4.07 -4.80 7.04
C LEU A 84 5.50 -4.39 6.64
N ASN A 85 6.48 -5.19 7.05
CA ASN A 85 7.86 -5.07 6.64
C ASN A 85 8.16 -6.11 5.56
N VAL A 86 8.56 -5.64 4.37
CA VAL A 86 8.88 -6.46 3.20
C VAL A 86 10.24 -6.03 2.68
N GLY A 87 11.26 -6.84 2.98
CA GLY A 87 12.67 -6.47 2.79
C GLY A 87 13.00 -5.10 3.39
N GLY A 88 13.56 -4.22 2.58
CA GLY A 88 13.90 -2.84 2.95
C GLY A 88 12.72 -1.87 3.06
N ILE A 89 11.47 -2.31 2.87
CA ILE A 89 10.29 -1.43 2.85
C ILE A 89 9.43 -1.73 4.08
N ASN A 90 9.09 -0.71 4.86
CA ASN A 90 8.24 -0.81 6.05
C ASN A 90 7.09 0.20 5.98
N VAL A 91 5.85 -0.28 6.20
CA VAL A 91 4.64 0.55 6.25
C VAL A 91 4.06 0.50 7.66
N VAL A 92 3.98 1.65 8.32
CA VAL A 92 3.48 1.75 9.70
C VAL A 92 2.26 2.66 9.74
N ILE A 93 1.09 2.09 10.02
CA ILE A 93 -0.14 2.85 10.24
C ILE A 93 -0.05 3.49 11.63
N THR A 94 0.35 4.76 11.69
CA THR A 94 0.55 5.49 12.96
C THR A 94 -0.76 6.04 13.51
N LYS A 95 -1.66 6.48 12.63
CA LYS A 95 -3.04 6.88 12.95
C LYS A 95 -3.96 6.34 11.86
N PRO A 96 -4.78 5.31 12.13
CA PRO A 96 -5.64 4.71 11.11
C PRO A 96 -6.48 5.75 10.37
N LEU A 97 -6.57 5.61 9.05
CA LEU A 97 -7.30 6.47 8.11
C LEU A 97 -6.80 7.94 8.05
N SER A 98 -5.68 8.26 8.70
CA SER A 98 -5.19 9.65 8.82
C SER A 98 -3.71 9.79 8.56
N GLU A 99 -2.86 8.88 9.05
CA GLU A 99 -1.41 9.02 9.02
C GLU A 99 -0.74 7.66 8.85
N THR A 100 0.15 7.57 7.88
CA THR A 100 0.98 6.39 7.64
C THR A 100 2.42 6.79 7.45
N LEU A 101 3.31 6.16 8.19
CA LEU A 101 4.74 6.28 8.04
C LEU A 101 5.24 5.21 7.07
N ILE A 102 6.10 5.62 6.14
CA ILE A 102 6.79 4.77 5.18
C ILE A 102 8.28 4.91 5.43
N GLU A 103 8.95 3.80 5.71
CA GLU A 103 10.40 3.73 5.86
C GLU A 103 10.95 2.82 4.77
N VAL A 104 12.00 3.28 4.09
CA VAL A 104 12.66 2.54 3.02
C VAL A 104 14.15 2.59 3.26
N GLU A 105 14.80 1.44 3.33
CA GLU A 105 16.26 1.33 3.46
C GLU A 105 16.76 0.16 2.63
N ASP A 106 17.63 0.46 1.66
CA ASP A 106 18.29 -0.53 0.83
C ASP A 106 19.71 -0.06 0.52
N ALA A 107 20.69 -0.74 1.11
CA ALA A 107 22.11 -0.40 0.97
C ALA A 107 22.66 -0.70 -0.43
N ASP A 108 22.13 -1.70 -1.13
CA ASP A 108 22.56 -2.06 -2.48
C ASP A 108 22.10 -1.02 -3.51
N VAL A 109 20.91 -0.47 -3.31
CA VAL A 109 20.36 0.64 -4.10
C VAL A 109 20.93 2.00 -3.65
N GLY A 110 21.47 2.09 -2.43
CA GLY A 110 22.01 3.31 -1.84
C GLY A 110 20.92 4.31 -1.45
N LEU A 111 19.78 3.81 -0.95
CA LEU A 111 18.60 4.61 -0.67
C LEU A 111 18.11 4.40 0.78
N CYS A 112 18.03 5.50 1.53
CA CYS A 112 17.33 5.55 2.81
C CYS A 112 16.34 6.72 2.80
N ALA A 113 15.05 6.42 2.95
CA ALA A 113 13.96 7.39 2.89
C ALA A 113 12.96 7.17 4.03
N ARG A 114 12.48 8.27 4.59
CA ARG A 114 11.38 8.32 5.55
C ARG A 114 10.32 9.28 5.04
N LEU A 115 9.10 8.79 4.83
CA LEU A 115 7.98 9.60 4.36
C LEU A 115 6.81 9.47 5.33
N VAL A 116 6.20 10.60 5.67
CA VAL A 116 4.93 10.63 6.41
C VAL A 116 3.83 11.03 5.45
N ALA A 117 2.87 10.12 5.27
CA ALA A 117 1.69 10.32 4.47
C ALA A 117 0.56 10.78 5.42
N THR A 118 0.12 12.05 5.32
CA THR A 118 -1.02 12.61 6.08
C THR A 118 -2.25 12.91 5.23
N ALA A 119 -3.40 12.35 5.59
CA ALA A 119 -4.65 12.49 4.85
C ALA A 119 -5.12 13.95 4.76
N ALA A 120 -5.55 14.38 3.57
CA ALA A 120 -6.06 15.71 3.25
C ALA A 120 -7.57 15.83 3.49
N HIS A 121 -8.27 14.70 3.48
CA HIS A 121 -9.70 14.61 3.76
C HIS A 121 -10.03 13.31 4.48
N SER A 122 -11.23 13.23 5.03
CA SER A 122 -11.75 12.00 5.65
C SER A 122 -11.76 10.84 4.66
N ALA A 123 -11.41 9.64 5.10
CA ALA A 123 -11.47 8.44 4.26
C ALA A 123 -12.87 8.26 3.64
N ILE A 124 -12.87 7.79 2.39
CA ILE A 124 -14.07 7.57 1.59
C ILE A 124 -14.25 6.06 1.42
N GLU A 125 -15.49 5.60 1.48
CA GLU A 125 -15.84 4.22 1.14
C GLU A 125 -16.16 4.20 -0.35
N GLU A 126 -15.29 3.60 -1.16
CA GLU A 126 -15.52 3.57 -2.60
C GLU A 126 -16.60 2.57 -2.99
N PRO A 127 -17.38 2.86 -4.04
CA PRO A 127 -18.33 1.91 -4.58
C PRO A 127 -17.62 0.62 -5.02
N ARG A 128 -18.19 -0.53 -4.65
CA ARG A 128 -17.74 -1.84 -5.12
C ARG A 128 -17.66 -1.88 -6.64
N PHE A 129 -16.51 -2.28 -7.17
CA PHE A 129 -16.33 -2.57 -8.59
C PHE A 129 -16.25 -4.08 -8.82
N THR A 130 -17.18 -4.61 -9.61
CA THR A 130 -17.22 -6.04 -9.95
C THR A 130 -17.18 -6.20 -11.47
N ARG A 131 -16.20 -6.95 -11.97
CA ARG A 131 -16.05 -7.28 -13.39
C ARG A 131 -16.19 -8.78 -13.62
N ARG A 132 -17.09 -9.16 -14.53
CA ARG A 132 -17.40 -10.55 -14.86
C ARG A 132 -17.26 -10.82 -16.36
N HIS A 133 -16.96 -12.07 -16.70
CA HIS A 133 -17.08 -12.60 -18.06
C HIS A 133 -18.01 -13.82 -18.01
N GLY A 134 -19.27 -13.62 -18.41
CA GLY A 134 -20.33 -14.59 -18.16
C GLY A 134 -20.54 -14.80 -16.65
N THR A 135 -20.51 -16.05 -16.20
CA THR A 135 -20.63 -16.41 -14.78
C THR A 135 -19.31 -16.36 -14.02
N ARG A 136 -18.18 -16.14 -14.69
CA ARG A 136 -16.85 -16.09 -14.07
C ARG A 136 -16.56 -14.68 -13.55
N LEU A 137 -16.22 -14.57 -12.27
CA LEU A 137 -15.62 -13.37 -11.69
C LEU A 137 -14.19 -13.21 -12.24
N LEU A 138 -13.90 -12.03 -12.79
CA LEU A 138 -12.56 -11.69 -13.28
C LEU A 138 -11.83 -10.82 -12.27
N ASP A 139 -12.44 -9.70 -11.92
CA ASP A 139 -11.90 -8.75 -10.98
C ASP A 139 -13.00 -8.34 -10.01
N GLU A 140 -12.64 -8.28 -8.75
CA GLU A 140 -13.45 -7.67 -7.74
C GLU A 140 -12.58 -6.76 -6.90
N MET A 141 -12.98 -5.50 -6.83
CA MET A 141 -12.28 -4.49 -6.06
C MET A 141 -13.25 -3.94 -5.03
N PHE A 142 -12.98 -4.32 -3.78
CA PHE A 142 -13.39 -3.56 -2.62
C PHE A 142 -12.21 -2.70 -2.27
N ALA A 143 -12.20 -1.51 -2.80
CA ALA A 143 -11.33 -0.52 -2.25
C ALA A 143 -12.06 0.05 -1.03
N THR A 144 -11.51 -0.14 0.15
CA THR A 144 -11.41 1.02 1.04
C THR A 144 -10.46 1.98 0.34
N MET A 145 -10.90 2.59 -0.75
CA MET A 145 -10.22 3.75 -1.28
C MET A 145 -10.67 4.87 -0.35
N ALA A 146 -9.96 4.97 0.77
CA ALA A 146 -9.23 6.20 0.88
C ALA A 146 -8.54 6.35 -0.48
N GLU A 147 -9.10 7.17 -1.38
CA GLU A 147 -8.30 7.80 -2.40
C GLU A 147 -7.12 8.39 -1.62
N ARG A 148 -6.06 7.61 -1.49
CA ARG A 148 -4.77 8.04 -0.99
C ARG A 148 -4.13 9.00 -2.00
N SER A 149 -4.84 9.31 -3.10
CA SER A 149 -4.81 10.56 -3.86
C SER A 149 -4.91 11.81 -2.98
N ALA A 150 -5.40 11.68 -1.75
CA ALA A 150 -5.53 12.74 -0.76
C ALA A 150 -4.45 12.69 0.33
N TYR A 151 -3.19 12.43 0.00
CA TYR A 151 -2.12 12.86 0.91
C TYR A 151 -1.84 14.34 0.63
N GLN A 152 -2.16 15.21 1.58
CA GLN A 152 -2.06 16.68 1.44
C GLN A 152 -0.61 17.12 1.24
N ALA A 153 0.29 16.33 1.81
CA ALA A 153 1.71 16.36 1.61
C ALA A 153 2.27 15.00 2.03
N LEU A 154 2.98 14.36 1.12
CA LEU A 154 4.00 13.39 1.52
C LEU A 154 5.22 14.22 1.86
N HIS A 155 5.40 14.46 3.16
CA HIS A 155 6.60 15.11 3.64
C HIS A 155 7.72 14.08 3.68
N LEU A 156 8.72 14.32 2.87
CA LEU A 156 10.00 13.65 2.97
C LEU A 156 10.73 14.22 4.19
N ASP A 157 10.46 13.64 5.36
CA ASP A 157 11.08 14.07 6.61
C ASP A 157 12.60 13.96 6.55
N SER A 158 13.08 12.91 5.89
CA SER A 158 14.50 12.70 5.62
C SER A 158 14.70 11.81 4.41
N LEU A 159 15.63 12.20 3.54
CA LEU A 159 16.15 11.38 2.46
C LEU A 159 17.67 11.48 2.46
N SER A 160 18.33 10.36 2.61
CA SER A 160 19.78 10.24 2.47
C SER A 160 20.10 9.22 1.39
N LEU A 161 21.07 9.58 0.55
CA LEU A 161 21.76 8.62 -0.29
C LEU A 161 22.94 8.11 0.55
N ILE A 162 23.01 6.80 0.76
CA ILE A 162 24.08 6.12 1.50
C ILE A 162 25.14 5.65 0.51
#